data_AF-A4AQG1-F1
#
_entry.id   AF-A4AQG1-F1
#
_cell.length_a   1.000
_cell.length_b   1.000
_cell.length_c   1.000
_cell.angle_alpha   90.00
_cell.angle_beta   90.00
_cell.angle_gamma   90.00
#
_symmetry.space_group_name_H-M   'P 1'
#
loop_
_entity.id
_entity.type
_entity.pdbx_description
1 polymer ?
#
loop_
_entity_poly.entity_id
_entity_poly.type
_entity_poly.pdbx_seq_one_letter_code
_entity_poly.pdbx_strand_id
1 'polypeptide(L)' 'MNKLNTTEREIIGQFIHLKYLKFEINNGSYTVSLNDLSGYDIVRGYGNTIIEAINDMHRGLI' A
#
# COMPACT_ATOMS: atom_id res chain seq x y z
N MET A 1 14.96 11.18 0.01
CA MET A 1 14.04 10.22 0.68
C MET A 1 13.43 10.92 1.88
N ASN A 2 12.10 11.03 1.94
CA ASN A 2 11.42 11.49 3.15
C ASN A 2 11.60 10.44 4.26
N LYS A 3 11.83 10.89 5.49
CA LYS A 3 12.03 10.02 6.64
C LYS A 3 10.68 9.43 7.05
N LEU A 4 10.57 8.10 7.04
CA LEU A 4 9.35 7.40 7.45
C LEU A 4 9.01 7.71 8.91
N ASN A 5 7.73 7.95 9.18
CA ASN A 5 7.23 8.10 10.54
C ASN A 5 7.11 6.74 11.25
N THR A 6 6.77 6.75 12.54
CA THR A 6 6.68 5.51 13.34
C THR A 6 5.61 4.55 12.81
N THR A 7 4.42 5.06 12.49
CA THR A 7 3.30 4.28 11.97
C THR A 7 3.63 3.63 10.63
N GLU A 8 4.27 4.36 9.72
CA GLU A 8 4.68 3.82 8.42
C GLU A 8 5.67 2.67 8.57
N ARG A 9 6.62 2.78 9.53
CA ARG A 9 7.59 1.72 9.82
C ARG A 9 6.94 0.48 10.40
N GLU A 10 5.97 0.65 11.29
CA GLU A 10 5.20 -0.47 11.84
C GLU A 10 4.42 -1.19 10.74
N ILE A 11 3.72 -0.45 9.87
CA ILE A 11 2.97 -1.03 8.75
C ILE A 11 3.90 -1.79 7.80
N ILE A 12 5.04 -1.19 7.41
CA ILE A 12 6.05 -1.84 6.55
C ILE A 12 6.60 -3.11 7.22
N GLY A 13 6.86 -3.06 8.52
CA GLY A 13 7.34 -4.21 9.30
C GLY A 13 6.34 -5.37 9.36
N GLN A 14 5.06 -5.10 9.07
CA GLN A 14 3.97 -6.08 9.15
C GLN A 14 3.47 -6.53 7.76
N PHE A 15 4.08 -6.10 6.65
CA PHE A 15 3.64 -6.44 5.29
C PHE A 15 3.48 -7.95 5.05
N ILE A 16 4.29 -8.78 5.70
CA ILE A 16 4.21 -10.24 5.60
C ILE A 16 2.85 -10.80 6.06
N HIS A 17 2.13 -10.08 6.91
CA HIS A 17 0.81 -10.47 7.42
C HIS A 17 -0.34 -9.95 6.55
N LEU A 18 -0.08 -9.01 5.64
CA LEU A 18 -1.06 -8.40 4.76
C LEU A 18 -1.14 -9.15 3.42
N LYS A 19 -1.42 -10.45 3.46
CA LYS A 19 -1.38 -11.38 2.31
C LYS A 19 -2.22 -11.00 1.08
N TYR A 20 -3.21 -10.13 1.25
CA TYR A 20 -4.09 -9.67 0.17
C TYR A 20 -3.73 -8.27 -0.31
N LEU A 21 -2.68 -7.66 0.23
CA LEU A 21 -2.18 -6.38 -0.21
C LEU A 21 -0.82 -6.56 -0.88
N LYS A 22 -0.69 -5.99 -2.08
CA LYS A 22 0.58 -5.85 -2.77
C LYS A 22 1.08 -4.43 -2.59
N PHE A 23 2.35 -4.29 -2.22
CA PHE A 23 3.01 -3.00 -2.01
C PHE A 23 4.13 -2.81 -3.01
N GLU A 24 4.14 -1.69 -3.71
CA GLU A 24 5.14 -1.36 -4.72
C GLU A 24 5.69 0.05 -4.46
N ILE A 25 6.99 0.23 -4.70
CA ILE A 25 7.68 1.52 -4.56
C ILE A 25 8.37 1.83 -5.88
N ASN A 26 7.98 2.92 -6.53
CA ASN A 26 8.55 3.38 -7.80
C ASN A 26 8.93 4.85 -7.70
N ASN A 27 10.21 5.18 -7.87
CA ASN A 27 10.73 6.56 -7.86
C ASN A 27 10.28 7.41 -6.64
N GLY A 28 10.11 6.79 -5.47
CA GLY A 28 9.65 7.47 -4.25
C GLY A 28 8.13 7.64 -4.13
N SER A 29 7.36 7.15 -5.11
CA SER A 29 5.92 6.96 -5.00
C SER A 29 5.58 5.55 -4.55
N TYR A 30 4.45 5.42 -3.85
CA TYR A 30 3.91 4.17 -3.34
C TYR A 30 2.67 3.79 -4.11
N THR A 31 2.53 2.49 -4.40
CA THR A 31 1.32 1.89 -4.92
C THR A 31 0.93 0.74 -4.00
N VAL A 32 -0.35 0.69 -3.63
CA VAL A 32 -0.93 -0.41 -2.86
C VAL A 32 -2.10 -0.98 -3.62
N SER A 33 -2.08 -2.29 -3.86
CA SER A 33 -3.15 -3.00 -4.55
C SER A 33 -3.82 -4.01 -3.60
N LEU A 34 -5.15 -4.06 -3.60
CA LEU A 34 -5.89 -5.20 -3.06
C LEU A 34 -5.93 -6.29 -4.11
N ASN A 35 -5.49 -7.49 -3.76
CA ASN A 35 -5.40 -8.62 -4.68
C ASN A 35 -6.39 -9.72 -4.33
N ASP A 36 -6.96 -10.35 -5.35
CA ASP A 36 -7.76 -11.56 -5.18
C ASP A 36 -6.87 -12.78 -4.88
N LEU A 37 -7.51 -13.94 -4.65
CA LEU A 37 -6.81 -15.20 -4.39
C LEU A 37 -5.98 -15.71 -5.57
N SER A 38 -6.23 -15.19 -6.78
CA SER A 38 -5.51 -15.52 -8.01
C SER A 38 -4.35 -14.57 -8.29
N GLY A 39 -4.19 -13.51 -7.48
CA GLY A 39 -3.16 -12.49 -7.64
C GLY A 39 -3.53 -11.34 -8.58
N TYR A 40 -4.80 -11.20 -8.99
CA TYR A 40 -5.26 -10.05 -9.76
C TYR A 40 -5.53 -8.85 -8.85
N ASP A 41 -5.03 -7.70 -9.24
CA ASP A 41 -5.28 -6.42 -8.57
C ASP A 41 -6.74 -6.01 -8.80
N ILE A 42 -7.54 -5.97 -7.73
CA ILE A 42 -8.94 -5.58 -7.70
C ILE A 42 -9.05 -4.05 -7.70
N VAL A 43 -8.33 -3.41 -6.77
CA VAL A 43 -8.29 -1.95 -6.63
C VAL A 43 -6.87 -1.53 -6.30
N ARG A 44 -6.47 -0.37 -6.82
CA ARG A 44 -5.16 0.23 -6.60
C ARG A 44 -5.30 1.60 -5.98
N GLY A 45 -4.39 1.93 -5.09
CA GLY A 45 -4.22 3.27 -4.55
C GLY A 45 -2.80 3.77 -4.72
N TYR A 46 -2.68 5.09 -4.82
CA TYR A 46 -1.44 5.78 -5.12
C TYR A 46 -1.15 6.86 -4.07
N GLY A 47 0.13 7.09 -3.78
CA GLY A 47 0.51 8.11 -2.82
C GLY A 47 2.02 8.39 -2.80
N ASN A 48 2.39 9.51 -2.19
CA ASN A 48 3.78 9.83 -1.86
C ASN A 48 4.21 9.17 -0.54
N THR A 49 3.24 8.62 0.21
CA THR A 49 3.47 7.76 1.37
C THR A 49 2.67 6.47 1.25
N ILE A 50 3.07 5.46 2.04
CA ILE A 50 2.34 4.19 2.12
C ILE A 50 0.91 4.41 2.64
N ILE A 51 0.70 5.36 3.56
CA ILE A 51 -0.60 5.70 4.14
C ILE A 51 -1.51 6.35 3.11
N GLU A 52 -0.97 7.30 2.32
CA GLU A 52 -1.71 7.92 1.24
C GLU A 52 -2.17 6.87 0.22
N ALA A 53 -1.28 5.96 -0.17
CA ALA A 53 -1.62 4.89 -1.11
C ALA A 53 -2.68 3.91 -0.54
N ILE A 54 -2.60 3.56 0.75
CA ILE A 54 -3.64 2.73 1.42
C ILE A 54 -4.99 3.46 1.45
N ASN A 55 -5.01 4.74 1.81
CA ASN A 55 -6.24 5.52 1.88
C ASN A 55 -6.88 5.73 0.51
N ASP A 56 -6.06 5.98 -0.52
CA ASP A 56 -6.53 6.09 -1.90
C ASP A 56 -7.13 4.76 -2.39
N MET A 57 -6.48 3.64 -2.06
CA MET A 57 -7.00 2.30 -2.36
C MET A 57 -8.35 2.05 -1.65
N HIS A 58 -8.46 2.40 -0.36
CA HIS A 58 -9.71 2.27 0.40
C HIS A 58 -10.84 3.14 -0.18
N ARG A 59 -10.52 4.34 -0.68
CA ARG A 59 -11.51 5.20 -1.34
C ARG A 59 -12.13 4.53 -2.56
N GLY A 60 -11.40 3.66 -3.27
CA GLY A 60 -11.93 2.90 -4.40
C GLY A 60 -12.92 1.78 -4.03
N LEU A 61 -13.13 1.52 -2.73
CA LEU A 61 -14.05 0.50 -2.22
C LEU A 61 -15.36 1.08 -1.65
N ILE A 62 -15.50 2.41 -1.58
CA ILE A 62 -16.64 3.12 -0.98
C ILE A 62 -17.33 4.07 -1.95
#